data_AF-A0A522WI22-F1
#
_entry.id   AF-A0A522WI22-F1
#
_cell.length_a   1.000
_cell.length_b   1.000
_cell.length_c   1.000
_cell.angle_alpha   90.00
_cell.angle_beta   90.00
_cell.angle_gamma   90.00
#
_symmetry.space_group_name_H-M   'P 1'
#
loop_
_entity.id
_entity.type
_entity.pdbx_description
1 polymer ?
#
loop_
_entity_poly.entity_id
_entity_poly.type
_entity_poly.pdbx_seq_one_letter_code
_entity_poly.pdbx_strand_id
1 'polypeptide(L)' 'MVKYEFFTAVQAAKELGISKQTLFRYEKKRVFPAPRRNLINRWRQYSYEDINKLKEIMRGSIG' A
#
# COMPACT_ATOMS: atom_id res chain seq x y z
N MET A 1 5.48 6.29 18.56
CA MET A 1 5.34 6.08 17.11
C MET A 1 4.56 7.24 16.53
N VAL A 2 5.12 7.99 15.59
CA VAL A 2 4.38 9.04 14.87
C VAL A 2 3.30 8.34 14.04
N LYS A 3 2.03 8.51 14.42
CA LYS A 3 0.89 8.10 13.59
C LYS A 3 0.83 9.04 12.41
N TYR A 4 1.48 8.69 11.31
CA TYR A 4 1.21 9.35 10.05
C TYR A 4 -0.22 8.99 9.65
N GLU A 5 -1.07 9.98 9.41
CA GLU A 5 -2.44 9.74 8.91
C GLU A 5 -2.42 8.98 7.57
N PHE A 6 -1.33 9.15 6.81
CA PHE A 6 -1.10 8.49 5.53
C PHE A 6 0.33 7.99 5.38
N PHE A 7 0.46 6.80 4.80
CA PHE A 7 1.72 6.20 4.37
C PHE A 7 1.98 6.56 2.91
N THR A 8 3.23 6.90 2.60
CA THR A 8 3.72 6.96 1.21
C THR A 8 3.93 5.55 0.65
N ALA A 9 4.13 5.42 -0.66
CA ALA A 9 4.46 4.11 -1.27
C ALA A 9 5.70 3.43 -0.66
N VAL A 10 6.69 4.20 -0.22
CA VAL A 10 7.90 3.65 0.43
C VAL A 10 7.56 3.10 1.81
N GLN A 11 6.80 3.85 2.61
CA GLN A 11 6.39 3.40 3.94
C GLN A 11 5.42 2.21 3.85
N ALA A 12 4.46 2.25 2.92
CA ALA A 12 3.54 1.15 2.67
C ALA A 12 4.29 -0.14 2.30
N ALA A 13 5.27 -0.07 1.40
CA ALA A 13 6.10 -1.21 1.03
C ALA A 13 6.87 -1.78 2.24
N LYS A 14 7.42 -0.90 3.09
CA LYS A 14 8.09 -1.29 4.33
C LYS A 14 7.16 -2.01 5.30
N GLU A 15 5.95 -1.48 5.50
CA GLU A 15 4.92 -2.08 6.36
C GLU A 15 4.43 -3.45 5.85
N LEU A 16 4.46 -3.66 4.54
CA LEU A 16 4.07 -4.91 3.88
C LEU A 16 5.21 -5.92 3.76
N GLY A 17 6.45 -5.53 4.08
CA GLY A 17 7.63 -6.40 3.92
C GLY A 17 7.96 -6.71 2.45
N ILE A 18 7.60 -5.83 1.52
CA ILE A 18 7.85 -6.00 0.08
C ILE A 18 8.65 -4.84 -0.51
N SER A 19 9.20 -5.01 -1.72
CA SER A 19 9.81 -3.90 -2.44
C SER A 19 8.76 -2.91 -2.97
N LYS A 20 9.15 -1.64 -3.15
CA LYS A 20 8.32 -0.62 -3.82
C LYS A 20 7.90 -1.04 -5.23
N GLN A 21 8.77 -1.75 -5.95
CA GLN A 21 8.46 -2.28 -7.28
C GLN A 21 7.38 -3.35 -7.23
N THR A 22 7.43 -4.25 -6.23
CA THR A 22 6.41 -5.29 -6.01
C THR A 22 5.06 -4.66 -5.71
N LEU A 23 5.02 -3.64 -4.83
CA LEU A 23 3.80 -2.87 -4.55
C LEU A 23 3.15 -2.35 -5.84
N PHE A 24 3.92 -1.67 -6.70
CA PHE A 24 3.41 -1.14 -7.97
C PHE A 24 3.00 -2.24 -8.96
N ARG A 25 3.72 -3.37 -8.98
CA ARG A 25 3.37 -4.52 -9.81
C ARG A 25 2.05 -5.13 -9.38
N TYR A 26 1.80 -5.27 -8.07
CA TYR A 26 0.54 -5.80 -7.55
C TYR A 26 -0.63 -4.86 -7.80
N GLU A 27 -0.44 -3.55 -7.68
CA GLU A 27 -1.43 -2.54 -8.11
C GLU A 27 -1.75 -2.68 -9.60
N LYS A 28 -0.71 -2.75 -10.45
CA LYS A 28 -0.87 -2.89 -11.91
C LYS A 28 -1.59 -4.18 -12.30
N LYS A 29 -1.31 -5.28 -11.59
CA LYS A 29 -1.94 -6.58 -11.78
C LYS A 29 -3.32 -6.72 -11.14
N ARG A 30 -3.83 -5.65 -10.49
CA ARG A 30 -5.11 -5.66 -9.75
C ARG A 30 -5.19 -6.69 -8.62
N VAL A 31 -4.03 -7.17 -8.14
CA VAL A 31 -3.94 -7.96 -6.91
C VAL A 31 -4.17 -7.03 -5.71
N PHE A 32 -3.55 -5.85 -5.76
CA PHE A 32 -3.84 -4.78 -4.81
C PHE A 32 -4.84 -3.78 -5.43
N PRO A 33 -5.75 -3.23 -4.63
CA PRO A 33 -6.61 -2.12 -5.07
C PRO A 33 -5.77 -0.92 -5.49
N ALA A 34 -6.33 -0.08 -6.36
CA ALA A 34 -5.67 1.14 -6.80
C ALA A 34 -5.44 2.09 -5.61
N PRO A 35 -4.23 2.66 -5.45
CA PRO A 35 -3.92 3.53 -4.34
C PRO A 35 -4.65 4.87 -4.47
N ARG A 36 -5.05 5.44 -3.33
CA ARG A 36 -5.52 6.82 -3.28
C ARG A 36 -4.40 7.76 -3.68
N ARG A 37 -4.75 8.86 -4.34
CA ARG A 37 -3.80 9.92 -4.70
C ARG A 37 -4.09 11.16 -3.87
N ASN A 38 -3.05 11.76 -3.31
CA ASN A 38 -3.14 13.04 -2.62
C ASN A 38 -3.57 14.13 -3.62
N LEU A 39 -4.52 14.99 -3.26
CA LEU A 39 -5.06 16.01 -4.16
C LEU A 39 -4.05 17.13 -4.47
N ILE A 40 -3.08 17.35 -3.60
CA ILE A 40 -2.11 18.45 -3.71
C ILE A 40 -0.96 18.06 -4.65
N ASN A 41 -0.30 16.91 -4.40
CA ASN A 41 0.89 16.49 -5.15
C ASN A 41 0.67 15.24 -6.02
N ARG A 42 -0.54 14.66 -6.03
CA ARG A 42 -0.90 13.44 -6.77
C ARG A 42 -0.09 12.19 -6.41
N TRP A 43 0.63 12.21 -5.29
CA TRP A 43 1.39 11.05 -4.81
C TRP A 43 0.47 9.98 -4.25
N ARG A 44 0.94 8.73 -4.29
CA ARG A 44 0.22 7.60 -3.68
C ARG A 44 0.21 7.77 -2.17
N GLN A 45 -0.98 7.68 -1.60
CA GLN A 45 -1.21 7.69 -0.17
C GLN A 45 -2.03 6.47 0.23
N TYR A 46 -1.66 5.86 1.35
CA TYR A 46 -2.34 4.71 1.92
C TYR A 46 -2.73 5.08 3.34
N SER A 47 -3.99 4.87 3.71
CA SER A 47 -4.40 4.95 5.11
C SER A 47 -3.94 3.69 5.86
N TYR A 48 -4.00 3.74 7.19
CA TYR A 48 -3.78 2.54 8.00
C TYR A 48 -4.72 1.38 7.63
N GLU A 49 -5.97 1.69 7.31
CA GLU A 49 -6.96 0.71 6.84
C GLU A 49 -6.56 0.09 5.50
N ASP A 50 -6.03 0.88 4.57
CA ASP A 50 -5.51 0.38 3.30
C ASP A 50 -4.36 -0.60 3.56
N ILE A 51 -3.40 -0.24 4.43
CA ILE A 51 -2.28 -1.12 4.80
C ILE A 51 -2.80 -2.45 5.37
N ASN A 52 -3.79 -2.43 6.27
CA ASN A 52 -4.36 -3.66 6.82
C ASN A 52 -5.04 -4.51 5.75
N LYS A 53 -5.81 -3.92 4.84
CA LYS A 53 -6.40 -4.65 3.70
C LYS A 53 -5.33 -5.29 2.82
N LEU A 54 -4.25 -4.56 2.53
CA LEU A 54 -3.13 -5.08 1.74
C LEU A 54 -2.43 -6.25 2.46
N LYS A 55 -2.26 -6.19 3.79
CA LYS A 55 -1.75 -7.30 4.60
C LYS A 55 -2.67 -8.53 4.52
N GLU A 56 -3.98 -8.35 4.59
CA GLU A 56 -4.95 -9.44 4.46
C GLU A 56 -4.92 -10.08 3.07
N ILE A 57 -4.82 -9.28 2.00
CA ILE A 57 -4.67 -9.80 0.62
C ILE A 57 -3.40 -10.64 0.51
N MET A 58 -2.28 -10.18 1.10
CA MET A 58 -1.03 -10.94 1.09
C MET A 58 -1.14 -12.27 1.85
N ARG A 59 -1.88 -12.29 2.97
CA ARG A 59 -2.16 -13.52 3.73
C ARG A 59 -3.05 -14.50 2.95
N GLY A 60 -4.10 -14.00 2.30
CA GLY A 60 -5.03 -14.80 1.49
C GLY A 60 -4.48 -15.28 0.15
N SER A 61 -3.38 -14.71 -0.34
CA SER A 61 -2.71 -15.16 -1.58
C SER A 61 -1.73 -16.33 -1.37
N ILE A 62 -1.66 -16.86 -0.15
CA ILE A 62 -0.83 -18.02 0.25
C ILE A 62 -1.70 -19.29 0.44
N GLY A 63 -2.99 -19.24 0.08
CA GLY A 63 -3.90 -20.40 0.05
C GLY A 63 -3.93 -21.11 -1.30
#